data_AF-A0A7C7RMH8-F1
#
_entry.id   AF-A0A7C7RMH8-F1
#
_cell.length_a   1.000
_cell.length_b   1.000
_cell.length_c   1.000
_cell.angle_alpha   90.00
_cell.angle_beta   90.00
_cell.angle_gamma   90.00
#
_symmetry.space_group_name_H-M   'P 1'
#
loop_
_entity.id
_entity.type
_entity.pdbx_description
1 polymer ?
#
loop_
_entity_poly.entity_id
_entity_poly.type
_entity_poly.pdbx_seq_one_letter_code
_entity_poly.pdbx_strand_id
1 'polypeptide(L)'
;EKILKVGVFVDAPLTEIKEIAAFCHLDLLQLHGSEDDAYCAALSGFNLIKVLRLGGKSESAGKPVNENFWATLLDTWLPDQAGGGGRVFDWQLAKPFAGSRFILAGGLTPDNVKTAIAQTRPFGVDVSSGVEAAPGIKDREKMARFINAVKEADKLNISITEQVK
;
A
#
# COMPACT_ATOMS: atom_id res chain seq x y z
N GLU A 1 -19.05 -8.22 -3.89
CA GLU A 1 -17.70 -8.28 -3.31
C GLU A 1 -17.72 -7.68 -1.91
N LYS A 2 -16.89 -8.18 -0.99
CA LYS A 2 -16.78 -7.65 0.37
C LYS A 2 -15.71 -6.54 0.37
N ILE A 3 -16.04 -5.34 0.88
CA ILE A 3 -15.06 -4.29 1.15
C ILE A 3 -14.39 -4.61 2.49
N LEU A 4 -13.06 -4.74 2.49
CA LEU A 4 -12.29 -4.95 3.72
C LEU A 4 -12.02 -3.62 4.42
N LYS A 5 -12.18 -3.59 5.74
CA LYS A 5 -11.84 -2.42 6.57
C LYS A 5 -10.43 -2.56 7.12
N VAL A 6 -9.61 -1.55 6.89
CA VAL A 6 -8.21 -1.51 7.33
C VAL A 6 -8.05 -0.38 8.34
N GLY A 7 -7.47 -0.68 9.51
CA GLY A 7 -7.02 0.35 10.45
C GLY A 7 -5.54 0.64 10.25
N VAL A 8 -5.15 1.91 10.26
CA VAL A 8 -3.76 2.35 10.10
C VAL A 8 -3.25 2.80 11.45
N PHE A 9 -2.14 2.21 11.91
CA PHE A 9 -1.54 2.47 13.21
C PHE A 9 -0.06 2.81 13.07
N VAL A 10 0.43 3.70 13.94
CA VAL A 10 1.83 4.10 14.02
C VAL A 10 2.27 3.96 15.47
N ASP A 11 3.04 2.91 15.77
CA ASP A 11 3.64 2.67 17.10
C ASP A 11 2.63 2.74 18.26
N ALA A 12 1.37 2.36 18.01
CA ALA A 12 0.29 2.42 18.99
C ALA A 12 0.43 1.29 20.04
N PRO A 13 -0.07 1.47 21.27
CA PRO A 13 -0.15 0.39 22.25
C PRO A 13 -0.99 -0.81 21.76
N LEU A 14 -0.55 -2.03 22.07
CA LEU A 14 -1.26 -3.27 21.68
C LEU A 14 -2.71 -3.31 22.18
N THR A 15 -2.97 -2.77 23.37
CA THR A 15 -4.32 -2.71 23.96
C THR A 15 -5.24 -1.83 23.12
N GLU A 16 -4.75 -0.64 22.74
CA GLU A 16 -5.49 0.31 21.91
C GLU A 16 -5.82 -0.27 20.53
N ILE A 17 -4.84 -0.90 19.87
CA ILE A 17 -5.09 -1.55 18.57
C ILE A 17 -6.19 -2.61 18.68
N LYS A 18 -6.14 -3.47 19.72
CA LYS A 18 -7.11 -4.55 19.90
C LYS A 18 -8.51 -4.02 20.18
N GLU A 19 -8.61 -2.97 21.00
CA GLU A 19 -9.88 -2.30 21.32
C GLU A 19 -10.50 -1.65 20.06
N ILE A 20 -9.71 -0.89 19.31
CA ILE A 20 -10.16 -0.25 18.06
C ILE A 20 -10.55 -1.31 17.02
N ALA A 21 -9.75 -2.37 16.87
CA ALA A 21 -10.02 -3.44 15.92
C ALA A 21 -11.34 -4.16 16.22
N ALA A 22 -11.60 -4.43 17.49
CA ALA A 22 -12.87 -5.03 17.94
C ALA A 22 -14.05 -4.06 17.73
N PHE A 23 -13.92 -2.81 18.17
CA PHE A 23 -14.97 -1.80 18.10
C PHE A 23 -15.37 -1.46 16.65
N CYS A 24 -14.40 -1.26 15.78
CA CYS A 24 -14.63 -0.93 14.36
C CYS A 24 -14.88 -2.17 13.49
N HIS A 25 -14.75 -3.38 14.06
CA HIS A 25 -14.75 -4.66 13.35
C HIS A 25 -13.80 -4.65 12.14
N LEU A 26 -12.53 -4.32 12.37
CA LEU A 26 -11.52 -4.24 11.31
C LEU A 26 -11.18 -5.64 10.76
N ASP A 27 -10.95 -5.73 9.46
CA ASP A 27 -10.54 -6.97 8.79
C ASP A 27 -9.00 -7.11 8.74
N LEU A 28 -8.28 -5.99 8.60
CA LEU A 28 -6.81 -5.93 8.48
C LEU A 28 -6.25 -4.81 9.37
N LEU A 29 -5.03 -4.99 9.87
CA LEU A 29 -4.28 -3.96 10.60
C LEU A 29 -3.04 -3.56 9.81
N GLN A 30 -2.92 -2.29 9.45
CA GLN A 30 -1.76 -1.74 8.77
C GLN A 30 -0.82 -1.08 9.78
N LEU A 31 0.39 -1.62 9.88
CA LEU A 31 1.44 -1.18 10.80
C LEU A 31 2.44 -0.31 10.02
N HIS A 32 2.49 0.97 10.37
CA HIS A 32 3.23 2.01 9.65
C HIS A 32 4.42 2.58 10.44
N GLY A 33 4.62 2.11 11.68
CA GLY A 33 5.70 2.51 12.56
C GLY A 33 6.91 1.58 12.52
N SER A 34 7.60 1.53 13.65
CA SER A 34 8.83 0.77 13.90
C SER A 34 8.54 -0.57 14.60
N GLU A 35 7.31 -1.07 14.49
CA GLU A 35 6.86 -2.26 15.22
C GLU A 35 7.67 -3.49 14.80
N ASP A 36 8.23 -4.19 15.80
CA ASP A 36 9.11 -5.34 15.64
C ASP A 36 8.34 -6.67 15.51
N ASP A 37 9.08 -7.77 15.34
CA ASP A 37 8.49 -9.10 15.16
C ASP A 37 7.73 -9.57 16.41
N ALA A 38 8.19 -9.21 17.62
CA ALA A 38 7.51 -9.57 18.86
C ALA A 38 6.17 -8.85 18.99
N TYR A 39 6.13 -7.57 18.61
CA TYR A 39 4.92 -6.78 18.51
C TYR A 39 3.94 -7.40 17.50
N CYS A 40 4.41 -7.76 16.31
CA CYS A 40 3.58 -8.36 15.27
C CYS A 40 3.04 -9.74 15.69
N ALA A 41 3.84 -10.53 16.42
CA ALA A 41 3.42 -11.82 16.97
C ALA A 41 2.33 -11.67 18.04
N ALA A 42 2.34 -10.59 18.83
CA ALA A 42 1.28 -10.31 19.81
C ALA A 42 -0.08 -9.94 19.17
N LEU A 43 -0.10 -9.76 17.85
CA LEU A 43 -1.27 -9.52 17.00
C LEU A 43 -1.60 -10.73 16.10
N SER A 44 -1.15 -11.94 16.44
CA SER A 44 -1.37 -13.17 15.66
C SER A 44 -2.83 -13.51 15.31
N GLY A 45 -3.80 -12.98 16.06
CA GLY A 45 -5.23 -13.10 15.75
C GLY A 45 -5.73 -12.21 14.62
N PHE A 46 -4.87 -11.37 14.03
CA PHE A 46 -5.20 -10.41 12.99
C PHE A 46 -4.32 -10.59 11.76
N ASN A 47 -4.88 -10.29 10.60
CA ASN A 47 -4.12 -10.18 9.36
C ASN A 47 -3.42 -8.82 9.30
N LEU A 48 -2.10 -8.83 9.06
CA LEU A 48 -1.27 -7.64 9.11
C LEU A 48 -0.85 -7.16 7.71
N ILE A 49 -0.81 -5.85 7.52
CA ILE A 49 -0.13 -5.17 6.42
C ILE A 49 1.08 -4.44 7.03
N LYS A 50 2.30 -4.83 6.66
CA LYS A 50 3.51 -4.08 7.09
C LYS A 50 3.89 -3.06 6.04
N VAL A 51 4.10 -1.82 6.45
CA VAL A 51 4.61 -0.77 5.58
C VAL A 51 6.14 -0.82 5.53
N LEU A 52 6.72 -0.82 4.33
CA LEU A 52 8.14 -0.61 4.09
C LEU A 52 8.30 0.66 3.26
N ARG A 53 9.10 1.61 3.77
CA ARG A 53 9.43 2.85 3.04
C ARG A 53 10.65 2.62 2.17
N LEU A 54 10.49 2.77 0.84
CA LEU A 54 11.57 2.55 -0.10
C LEU A 54 12.33 3.87 -0.38
N GLY A 55 13.67 3.82 -0.34
CA GLY A 55 14.53 4.96 -0.67
C GLY A 55 14.94 5.89 0.49
N GLY A 56 14.59 5.54 1.74
CA GLY A 56 15.03 6.26 2.96
C GLY A 56 16.13 5.53 3.73
N LYS A 57 16.72 6.18 4.76
CA LYS A 57 17.76 5.59 5.65
C LYS A 57 17.25 4.47 6.57
N SER A 58 15.93 4.25 6.62
CA SER A 58 15.30 3.22 7.43
C SER A 58 14.98 2.02 6.52
N GLU A 59 15.99 1.18 6.29
CA GLU A 59 15.83 -0.15 5.68
C GLU A 59 15.41 -1.20 6.73
N SER A 60 14.56 -0.82 7.68
CA SER A 60 13.92 -1.78 8.60
C SER A 60 12.55 -2.13 8.02
N ALA A 61 12.20 -3.38 7.72
CA ALA A 61 12.78 -4.66 8.09
C ALA A 61 12.67 -5.60 6.88
N GLY A 62 13.40 -6.71 6.93
CA GLY A 62 13.33 -7.77 5.92
C GLY A 62 11.89 -8.23 5.67
N LYS A 63 11.70 -9.01 4.59
CA LYS A 63 10.41 -9.64 4.27
C LYS A 63 9.78 -10.17 5.57
N PRO A 64 8.53 -9.78 5.88
CA PRO A 64 7.89 -10.25 7.09
C PRO A 64 7.93 -11.78 7.15
N VAL A 65 8.50 -12.32 8.23
CA VAL A 65 8.76 -13.78 8.38
C VAL A 65 7.56 -14.49 9.05
N ASN A 66 6.56 -13.75 9.52
CA ASN A 66 5.42 -14.29 10.25
C ASN A 66 4.26 -14.68 9.33
N GLU A 67 3.55 -15.76 9.68
CA GLU A 67 2.43 -16.32 8.92
C GLU A 67 1.20 -15.40 8.88
N ASN A 68 1.09 -14.44 9.80
CA ASN A 68 -0.04 -13.51 9.87
C ASN A 68 0.11 -12.28 8.96
N PHE A 69 1.22 -12.15 8.22
CA PHE A 69 1.39 -11.07 7.26
C PHE A 69 0.62 -11.35 5.97
N TRP A 70 -0.43 -10.58 5.76
CA TRP A 70 -1.28 -10.67 4.58
C TRP A 70 -0.68 -9.96 3.38
N ALA A 71 -0.05 -8.80 3.57
CA ALA A 71 0.62 -8.07 2.51
C ALA A 71 1.74 -7.16 3.03
N THR A 72 2.64 -6.77 2.13
CA THR A 72 3.59 -5.69 2.35
C THR A 72 3.14 -4.45 1.59
N LEU A 73 2.97 -3.32 2.24
CA LEU A 73 2.75 -2.05 1.56
C LEU A 73 4.08 -1.35 1.34
N LEU A 74 4.41 -1.07 0.08
CA LEU A 74 5.63 -0.39 -0.33
C LEU A 74 5.30 1.09 -0.51
N ASP A 75 5.68 1.90 0.46
CA ASP A 75 5.53 3.35 0.36
C ASP A 75 6.78 3.93 -0.30
N THR A 76 6.61 4.42 -1.52
CA THR A 76 7.69 5.03 -2.32
C THR A 76 7.79 6.54 -2.13
N TRP A 77 6.98 7.13 -1.25
CA TRP A 77 6.98 8.57 -1.02
C TRP A 77 8.12 9.00 -0.08
N LEU A 78 8.92 9.96 -0.55
CA LEU A 78 10.01 10.58 0.23
C LEU A 78 9.67 12.04 0.57
N PRO A 79 9.64 12.43 1.86
CA PRO A 79 9.33 13.79 2.29
C PRO A 79 10.24 14.85 1.64
N ASP A 80 11.52 14.52 1.47
CA ASP A 80 12.54 15.42 0.92
C ASP A 80 12.42 15.61 -0.61
N GLN A 81 11.50 14.90 -1.26
CA GLN A 81 11.21 15.02 -2.70
C GLN A 81 9.92 15.80 -2.98
N ALA A 82 9.23 16.28 -1.95
CA ALA A 82 8.06 17.16 -2.08
C ALA A 82 8.50 18.61 -2.40
N GLY A 83 9.05 18.83 -3.59
CA GLY A 83 9.46 20.16 -4.02
C GLY A 83 9.70 20.25 -5.53
N GLY A 84 8.71 20.79 -6.26
CA GLY A 84 8.87 21.56 -7.50
C GLY A 84 9.69 21.03 -8.69
N GLY A 85 10.16 19.78 -8.68
CA GLY A 85 11.20 19.31 -9.61
C GLY A 85 10.78 18.25 -10.63
N GLY A 86 9.51 17.84 -10.69
CA GLY A 86 9.05 16.85 -11.67
C GLY A 86 9.71 15.46 -11.57
N ARG A 87 10.35 15.13 -10.44
CA ARG A 87 10.95 13.79 -10.25
C ARG A 87 9.85 12.77 -9.98
N VAL A 88 9.76 11.82 -10.89
CA VAL A 88 8.83 10.70 -10.85
C VAL A 88 9.26 9.73 -9.75
N PHE A 89 8.31 9.24 -8.95
CA PHE A 89 8.54 8.17 -7.98
C PHE A 89 9.21 6.98 -8.66
N ASP A 90 10.35 6.52 -8.15
CA ASP A 90 11.05 5.37 -8.73
C ASP A 90 10.41 4.07 -8.26
N TRP A 91 9.30 3.71 -8.89
CA TRP A 91 8.61 2.46 -8.63
C TRP A 91 9.46 1.23 -8.99
N GLN A 92 10.60 1.38 -9.67
CA GLN A 92 11.51 0.24 -9.90
C GLN A 92 12.09 -0.31 -8.59
N LEU A 93 12.09 0.47 -7.51
CA LEU A 93 12.45 0.00 -6.17
C LEU A 93 11.53 -1.12 -5.68
N ALA A 94 10.32 -1.27 -6.24
CA ALA A 94 9.40 -2.35 -5.92
C ALA A 94 9.70 -3.67 -6.66
N LYS A 95 10.57 -3.67 -7.69
CA LYS A 95 10.91 -4.88 -8.47
C LYS A 95 11.38 -6.08 -7.63
N PRO A 96 12.18 -5.92 -6.56
CA PRO A 96 12.57 -7.05 -5.69
C PRO A 96 11.40 -7.75 -4.99
N PHE A 97 10.22 -7.13 -4.96
CA PHE A 97 8.99 -7.69 -4.38
C PHE A 97 8.10 -8.38 -5.42
N ALA A 98 8.51 -8.46 -6.68
CA ALA A 98 7.78 -9.18 -7.72
C ALA A 98 7.46 -10.63 -7.27
N GLY A 99 6.22 -11.07 -7.51
CA GLY A 99 5.73 -12.39 -7.10
C GLY A 99 5.29 -12.49 -5.63
N SER A 100 5.48 -11.44 -4.82
CA SER A 100 4.91 -11.34 -3.48
C SER A 100 3.58 -10.59 -3.47
N ARG A 101 2.83 -10.69 -2.37
CA ARG A 101 1.59 -9.95 -2.15
C ARG A 101 1.89 -8.53 -1.67
N PHE A 102 2.39 -7.68 -2.56
CA PHE A 102 2.72 -6.30 -2.21
C PHE A 102 1.69 -5.29 -2.73
N ILE A 103 1.44 -4.26 -1.94
CA ILE A 103 0.60 -3.12 -2.26
C ILE A 103 1.54 -1.96 -2.59
N LEU A 104 1.38 -1.34 -3.75
CA LEU A 104 2.17 -0.17 -4.12
C LEU A 104 1.49 1.10 -3.61
N ALA A 105 2.23 1.93 -2.89
CA ALA A 105 1.79 3.22 -2.40
C ALA A 105 2.83 4.32 -2.71
N GLY A 106 2.47 5.56 -2.36
CA GLY A 106 3.32 6.73 -2.48
C GLY A 106 3.07 7.49 -3.78
N GLY A 107 2.41 8.64 -3.66
CA GLY A 107 2.24 9.59 -4.76
C GLY A 107 1.42 9.11 -5.96
N LEU A 108 0.63 8.04 -5.80
CA LEU A 108 -0.25 7.55 -6.85
C LEU A 108 -1.38 8.56 -7.12
N THR A 109 -1.70 8.75 -8.39
CA THR A 109 -2.74 9.66 -8.89
C THR A 109 -3.49 8.98 -10.04
N PRO A 110 -4.69 9.48 -10.42
CA PRO A 110 -5.40 8.95 -11.58
C PRO A 110 -4.57 8.95 -12.88
N ASP A 111 -3.63 9.88 -13.01
CA ASP A 111 -2.85 10.08 -14.23
C ASP A 111 -1.63 9.15 -14.31
N ASN A 112 -1.15 8.64 -13.17
CA ASN A 112 0.12 7.90 -13.10
C ASN A 112 -0.03 6.41 -12.71
N VAL A 113 -1.17 6.02 -12.11
CA VAL A 113 -1.37 4.68 -11.55
C VAL A 113 -1.28 3.57 -12.59
N LYS A 114 -1.75 3.81 -13.82
CA LYS A 114 -1.69 2.83 -14.92
C LYS A 114 -0.23 2.49 -15.26
N THR A 115 0.64 3.49 -15.32
CA THR A 115 2.07 3.33 -15.54
C THR A 115 2.73 2.59 -14.36
N ALA A 116 2.36 2.93 -13.14
CA ALA A 116 2.87 2.29 -11.93
C ALA A 116 2.56 0.78 -11.92
N ILE A 117 1.31 0.41 -12.23
CA ILE A 117 0.87 -0.98 -12.32
C ILE A 117 1.62 -1.72 -13.44
N ALA A 118 1.78 -1.11 -14.62
CA ALA A 118 2.47 -1.73 -15.74
C ALA A 118 3.95 -2.03 -15.43
N GLN A 119 4.63 -1.15 -14.69
CA GLN A 119 6.04 -1.29 -14.36
C GLN A 119 6.32 -2.28 -13.23
N THR A 120 5.38 -2.44 -12.29
CA THR A 120 5.64 -3.16 -11.03
C THR A 120 4.76 -4.39 -10.82
N ARG A 121 3.59 -4.46 -11.47
CA ARG A 121 2.60 -5.54 -11.33
C ARG A 121 2.29 -5.87 -9.85
N PRO A 122 1.82 -4.88 -9.06
CA PRO A 122 1.56 -5.10 -7.65
C PRO A 122 0.31 -5.98 -7.45
N PHE A 123 0.18 -6.56 -6.25
CA PHE A 123 -1.07 -7.21 -5.86
C PHE A 123 -2.22 -6.20 -5.68
N GLY A 124 -1.89 -4.97 -5.24
CA GLY A 124 -2.84 -3.88 -5.13
C GLY A 124 -2.16 -2.51 -5.15
N VAL A 125 -2.95 -1.45 -5.23
CA VAL A 125 -2.47 -0.07 -5.12
C VAL A 125 -3.16 0.63 -3.97
N ASP A 126 -2.43 1.50 -3.27
CA ASP A 126 -2.94 2.34 -2.19
C ASP A 126 -2.82 3.83 -2.56
N VAL A 127 -3.89 4.58 -2.34
CA VAL A 127 -3.95 6.00 -2.68
C VAL A 127 -4.64 6.79 -1.58
N SER A 128 -3.95 7.84 -1.12
CA SER A 128 -4.50 8.79 -0.16
C SER A 128 -4.67 10.19 -0.77
N SER A 129 -3.61 10.99 -0.82
CA SER A 129 -3.66 12.40 -1.23
C SER A 129 -3.91 12.61 -2.74
N GLY A 130 -3.52 11.66 -3.59
CA GLY A 130 -3.71 11.78 -5.04
C GLY A 130 -5.18 11.80 -5.50
N VAL A 131 -6.12 11.46 -4.61
CA VAL A 131 -7.56 11.52 -4.85
C VAL A 131 -8.27 12.49 -3.89
N GLU A 132 -7.53 13.40 -3.27
CA GLU A 132 -8.08 14.44 -2.39
C GLU A 132 -8.37 15.75 -3.15
N ALA A 133 -9.40 16.46 -2.71
CA ALA A 133 -9.65 17.85 -3.07
C ALA A 133 -8.84 18.79 -2.15
N ALA A 134 -8.74 18.41 -0.87
CA ALA A 134 -7.95 19.06 0.18
C ALA A 134 -7.54 17.98 1.21
N PRO A 135 -6.54 18.22 2.09
CA PRO A 135 -6.07 17.24 3.06
C PRO A 135 -7.21 16.57 3.84
N GLY A 136 -7.34 15.24 3.71
CA GLY A 136 -8.39 14.45 4.36
C GLY A 136 -9.79 14.51 3.71
N ILE A 137 -9.99 15.33 2.68
CA ILE A 137 -11.25 15.48 1.95
C ILE A 137 -11.12 14.82 0.57
N LYS A 138 -11.74 13.66 0.40
CA LYS A 138 -11.71 12.90 -0.86
C LYS A 138 -12.53 13.58 -1.96
N ASP A 139 -11.99 13.58 -3.17
CA ASP A 139 -12.66 14.05 -4.38
C ASP A 139 -13.29 12.88 -5.14
N ARG A 140 -14.62 12.93 -5.33
CA ARG A 140 -15.38 11.84 -5.94
C ARG A 140 -14.99 11.57 -7.39
N GLU A 141 -14.68 12.62 -8.15
CA GLU A 141 -14.28 12.48 -9.55
C GLU A 141 -12.89 11.86 -9.64
N LYS A 142 -11.93 12.34 -8.84
CA LYS A 142 -10.58 11.76 -8.80
C LYS A 142 -10.61 10.29 -8.36
N MET A 143 -11.41 9.95 -7.36
CA MET A 143 -11.58 8.55 -6.94
C MET A 143 -12.12 7.67 -8.09
N ALA A 144 -13.16 8.13 -8.80
CA ALA A 144 -13.73 7.40 -9.92
C ALA A 144 -12.72 7.22 -11.06
N ARG A 145 -11.98 8.28 -11.40
CA ARG A 145 -10.91 8.23 -12.41
C ARG A 145 -9.79 7.27 -12.01
N PHE A 146 -9.37 7.28 -10.74
CA PHE A 146 -8.36 6.37 -10.22
C PHE A 146 -8.78 4.91 -10.36
N ILE A 147 -9.98 4.57 -9.87
CA ILE A 147 -10.51 3.20 -9.95
C ILE A 147 -10.63 2.74 -11.41
N ASN A 148 -11.08 3.60 -12.31
CA ASN A 148 -11.16 3.27 -13.73
C ASN A 148 -9.78 3.01 -14.35
N ALA A 149 -8.78 3.84 -14.02
CA ALA A 149 -7.41 3.66 -14.51
C ALA A 149 -6.79 2.32 -14.02
N VAL A 150 -7.06 1.92 -12.78
CA VAL A 150 -6.66 0.60 -12.23
C VAL A 150 -7.33 -0.53 -13.00
N LYS A 151 -8.66 -0.48 -13.18
CA LYS A 151 -9.41 -1.51 -13.92
C LYS A 151 -8.97 -1.64 -15.38
N GLU A 152 -8.59 -0.55 -16.02
CA GLU A 152 -8.02 -0.59 -17.37
C GLU A 152 -6.65 -1.25 -17.40
N ALA A 153 -5.79 -0.98 -16.42
CA ALA A 153 -4.48 -1.61 -16.31
C ALA A 153 -4.60 -3.13 -16.15
N ASP A 154 -5.56 -3.61 -15.35
CA ASP A 154 -5.81 -5.04 -15.16
C ASP A 154 -6.20 -5.74 -16.46
N LYS A 155 -7.09 -5.12 -17.25
CA LYS A 155 -7.50 -5.67 -18.56
C LYS A 155 -6.31 -5.82 -19.52
N LEU A 156 -5.44 -4.82 -19.57
CA LEU A 156 -4.25 -4.85 -20.44
C LEU A 156 -3.26 -5.93 -20.02
N ASN A 157 -3.06 -6.13 -18.71
CA ASN A 157 -2.19 -7.17 -18.20
C ASN A 157 -2.70 -8.60 -18.51
N ILE A 158 -4.03 -8.80 -18.49
CA ILE A 158 -4.64 -10.09 -18.87
C ILE A 158 -4.39 -10.39 -20.34
N SER A 159 -4.68 -9.44 -21.24
CA SER A 159 -4.51 -9.63 -22.69
C SER A 159 -3.06 -9.94 -23.10
N ILE A 160 -2.06 -9.32 -22.45
CA ILE A 160 -0.65 -9.62 -22.71
C ILE A 160 -0.29 -11.04 -22.24
N THR A 161 -0.83 -11.48 -21.09
CA THR A 161 -0.52 -12.80 -20.54
C THR A 161 -1.14 -13.93 -21.37
N GLU A 162 -2.30 -13.68 -22.00
CA GLU A 162 -2.95 -14.62 -22.92
C GLU A 162 -2.27 -14.70 -24.29
N GLN A 163 -1.62 -13.64 -24.76
CA GLN A 163 -0.90 -13.63 -26.05
C GLN A 163 0.51 -14.26 -26.00
N VAL A 164 1.05 -14.49 -24.80
CA VAL A 164 2.40 -15.07 -24.58
C VAL A 164 2.32 -16.55 -24.14
N LYS A 165 1.12 -17.13 -24.11
CA LYS A 165 0.89 -18.57 -23.99
C LYS A 165 0.64 -19.20 -25.35
#